data_AF-A0A516ISL4-F1
#
_entry.id   AF-A0A516ISL4-F1
#
_cell.length_a   1.000
_cell.length_b   1.000
_cell.length_c   1.000
_cell.angle_alpha   90.00
_cell.angle_beta   90.00
_cell.angle_gamma   90.00
#
_symmetry.space_group_name_H-M   'P 1'
#
loop_
_entity.id
_entity.type
_entity.pdbx_description
1 polymer ?
#
loop_
_entity_poly.entity_id
_entity_poly.type
_entity_poly.pdbx_seq_one_letter_code
_entity_poly.pdbx_strand_id
1 'polypeptide(L)' 'MTDNNEALWRKRFQLFSAVRLIGLLTVLLGVAIALTDLLRPGGWPLIGGVLIAVGFIDALIVPSLLRKMWEREDR' A
#
# COMPACT_ATOMS: atom_id res chain seq x y z
N MET A 1 18.29 -27.98 -1.47
CA MET A 1 16.86 -27.87 -1.08
C MET A 1 16.59 -26.62 -0.20
N THR A 2 17.46 -25.61 -0.18
CA THR A 2 17.28 -24.35 0.56
C THR A 2 16.89 -23.16 -0.33
N ASP A 3 17.34 -23.15 -1.60
CA ASP A 3 17.12 -22.04 -2.54
C ASP A 3 15.65 -21.74 -2.85
N ASN A 4 14.80 -22.78 -2.91
CA ASN A 4 13.40 -22.60 -3.27
C ASN A 4 12.60 -21.86 -2.19
N ASN A 5 12.91 -22.10 -0.91
CA ASN A 5 12.30 -21.39 0.21
C ASN A 5 12.82 -19.95 0.28
N GLU A 6 14.11 -19.72 0.07
CA GLU A 6 14.69 -18.38 0.09
C GLU A 6 14.11 -17.48 -1.01
N ALA A 7 13.94 -18.01 -2.22
CA ALA A 7 13.29 -17.30 -3.32
C ALA A 7 11.83 -16.93 -2.99
N LEU A 8 11.08 -17.84 -2.36
CA LEU A 8 9.71 -17.60 -1.92
C LEU A 8 9.63 -16.50 -0.86
N TRP A 9 10.46 -16.59 0.19
CA TRP A 9 10.51 -15.60 1.27
C TRP A 9 10.92 -14.22 0.76
N ARG A 10 11.90 -14.15 -0.16
CA ARG A 10 12.32 -12.91 -0.79
C ARG A 10 11.19 -12.28 -1.62
N LYS A 11 10.45 -13.09 -2.38
CA LYS A 11 9.30 -12.62 -3.17
C LYS A 11 8.17 -12.10 -2.27
N ARG A 12 7.85 -12.83 -1.19
CA ARG A 12 6.88 -12.41 -0.16
C ARG A 12 7.27 -11.07 0.47
N PHE A 13 8.54 -10.90 0.83
CA PHE A 13 9.06 -9.64 1.39
C PHE A 13 9.01 -8.46 0.40
N GLN A 14 9.36 -8.70 -0.86
CA GLN A 14 9.27 -7.69 -1.92
C GLN A 14 7.82 -7.24 -2.14
N LEU A 15 6.87 -8.18 -2.16
CA LEU A 15 5.44 -7.87 -2.26
C LEU A 15 4.95 -7.02 -1.07
N PHE A 16 5.31 -7.39 0.16
CA PHE A 16 5.00 -6.60 1.34
C PHE A 16 5.52 -5.16 1.25
N SER A 17 6.78 -5.01 0.83
CA SER A 17 7.43 -3.71 0.70
C SER A 17 6.80 -2.88 -0.41
N ALA A 18 6.50 -3.50 -1.56
CA ALA A 18 5.84 -2.84 -2.68
C ALA A 18 4.44 -2.36 -2.32
N VAL A 19 3.62 -3.18 -1.65
CA VAL A 19 2.27 -2.78 -1.20
C VAL A 19 2.34 -1.59 -0.24
N ARG A 20 3.27 -1.62 0.72
CA ARG A 20 3.47 -0.48 1.64
C ARG A 20 3.91 0.79 0.91
N LEU A 21 4.84 0.66 -0.04
CA LEU A 21 5.30 1.81 -0.84
C LEU A 21 4.18 2.38 -1.69
N ILE A 22 3.36 1.53 -2.32
CA ILE A 22 2.20 1.97 -3.10
C ILE A 22 1.20 2.70 -2.20
N GLY A 23 0.84 2.12 -1.05
CA GLY A 23 -0.07 2.78 -0.10
C GLY A 23 0.48 4.13 0.38
N LEU A 24 1.78 4.21 0.69
CA LEU A 24 2.45 5.48 1.04
C LEU A 24 2.38 6.50 -0.11
N LEU A 25 2.65 6.08 -1.35
CA LEU A 25 2.56 6.95 -2.52
C LEU A 25 1.13 7.46 -2.72
N THR A 26 0.11 6.61 -2.51
CA THR A 26 -1.30 7.00 -2.59
C THR A 26 -1.66 8.01 -1.51
N VAL A 27 -1.14 7.85 -0.28
CA VAL A 27 -1.30 8.85 0.78
C VAL A 27 -0.67 10.18 0.39
N LEU A 28 0.58 10.17 -0.07
CA LEU A 28 1.27 11.39 -0.51
C LEU A 28 0.56 12.06 -1.68
N LEU A 29 0.03 11.28 -2.63
CA LEU A 29 -0.78 11.78 -3.72
C LEU A 29 -2.05 12.46 -3.19
N GLY A 30 -2.74 11.84 -2.23
CA GLY A 30 -3.92 12.43 -1.61
C GLY A 30 -3.61 13.74 -0.87
N VAL A 31 -2.48 13.82 -0.18
CA VAL A 31 -1.98 15.07 0.45
C VAL A 31 -1.71 16.13 -0.62
N ALA A 32 -1.02 15.76 -1.70
CA ALA A 32 -0.75 16.69 -2.80
C ALA A 32 -2.06 17.22 -3.39
N ILE A 33 -3.05 16.37 -3.63
CA ILE A 33 -4.36 16.79 -4.18
C ILE A 33 -5.15 17.67 -3.19
N ALA A 34 -5.04 17.40 -1.90
CA ALA A 34 -5.72 18.18 -0.88
C ALA A 34 -5.14 19.59 -0.73
N LEU A 35 -3.81 19.72 -0.81
CA LEU A 35 -3.08 20.95 -0.46
C LEU A 35 -2.59 21.75 -1.66
N THR A 36 -2.56 21.17 -2.86
CA THR A 36 -2.08 21.83 -4.07
C THR A 36 -3.16 21.89 -5.13
N ASP A 37 -2.97 22.78 -6.10
CA ASP A 37 -3.91 23.00 -7.21
C ASP A 37 -3.85 21.91 -8.30
N LEU A 38 -3.37 20.72 -7.95
CA LEU A 38 -3.07 19.63 -8.88
C LEU A 38 -4.28 19.17 -9.69
N LEU A 39 -5.46 19.13 -9.07
CA LEU A 39 -6.72 18.81 -9.74
C LEU A 39 -7.63 20.03 -9.94
N ARG A 40 -7.56 21.02 -9.05
CA ARG A 40 -8.43 22.19 -9.08
C ARG A 40 -7.76 23.37 -8.37
N PRO A 41 -7.91 24.61 -8.88
CA PRO A 41 -7.50 25.81 -8.14
C PRO A 41 -8.20 25.89 -6.78
N GLY A 42 -7.44 26.05 -5.71
CA GLY A 42 -7.86 25.97 -4.31
C GLY A 42 -7.72 24.59 -3.66
N GLY A 43 -7.20 23.59 -4.37
CA GLY A 43 -7.14 22.19 -3.92
C GLY A 43 -8.52 21.50 -3.83
N TRP A 44 -8.51 20.18 -3.64
CA TRP A 44 -9.75 19.42 -3.40
C TRP A 44 -9.64 18.53 -2.15
N PRO A 45 -9.88 19.11 -0.95
CA PRO A 45 -9.65 18.42 0.32
C PRO A 45 -10.44 17.12 0.48
N LEU A 46 -11.66 17.05 -0.07
CA LEU A 46 -12.49 15.85 0.01
C LEU A 46 -11.87 14.67 -0.76
N ILE A 47 -11.47 14.88 -2.02
CA ILE A 47 -10.86 13.83 -2.84
C ILE A 47 -9.49 13.45 -2.29
N GLY A 48 -8.68 14.45 -1.91
CA GLY A 48 -7.39 14.20 -1.29
C GLY A 48 -7.51 13.41 0.02
N GLY A 49 -8.50 13.75 0.86
CA GLY A 49 -8.80 13.03 2.10
C GLY A 49 -9.23 11.57 1.88
N VAL A 50 -10.07 11.30 0.86
CA VAL A 50 -10.44 9.92 0.49
C VAL A 50 -9.22 9.14 0.02
N LEU A 51 -8.36 9.72 -0.82
CA LEU A 51 -7.13 9.07 -1.27
C LEU A 51 -6.17 8.78 -0.13
N ILE A 52 -6.03 9.71 0.83
CA ILE A 52 -5.25 9.48 2.05
C ILE A 52 -5.80 8.29 2.83
N ALA A 53 -7.11 8.25 3.06
CA ALA A 53 -7.75 7.17 3.81
C ALA A 53 -7.55 5.81 3.13
N VAL A 54 -7.76 5.74 1.81
CA VAL A 54 -7.55 4.52 1.01
C VAL A 54 -6.09 4.10 1.05
N GLY A 55 -5.15 5.01 0.81
CA GLY A 55 -3.71 4.70 0.85
C GLY A 55 -3.25 4.21 2.22
N PHE A 56 -3.82 4.75 3.30
CA PHE A 56 -3.55 4.27 4.67
C PHE A 56 -4.10 2.86 4.89
N ILE A 57 -5.34 2.60 4.45
CA ILE A 57 -5.95 1.28 4.50
C ILE A 57 -5.11 0.27 3.72
N ASP A 58 -4.67 0.61 2.51
CA ASP A 58 -3.85 -0.29 1.69
C ASP A 58 -2.47 -0.53 2.31
N ALA A 59 -1.83 0.49 2.87
CA ALA A 59 -0.52 0.35 3.50
C ALA A 59 -0.53 -0.51 4.78
N LEU A 60 -1.68 -0.60 5.47
CA LEU A 60 -1.80 -1.28 6.76
C LEU A 60 -2.59 -2.60 6.70
N ILE A 61 -3.72 -2.62 6.01
CA ILE A 61 -4.66 -3.75 6.00
C ILE A 61 -4.25 -4.80 4.97
N VAL A 62 -3.95 -4.41 3.72
CA VAL A 62 -3.55 -5.34 2.65
C VAL A 62 -2.36 -6.24 3.05
N PRO A 63 -1.27 -5.75 3.68
CA PRO A 63 -0.20 -6.64 4.13
C PRO A 63 -0.69 -7.64 5.20
N SER A 64 -1.54 -7.23 6.13
CA SER A 64 -2.09 -8.15 7.13
C SER A 64 -2.94 -9.27 6.51
N LEU A 65 -3.65 -8.96 5.41
CA LEU A 65 -4.43 -9.95 4.65
C LEU A 65 -3.53 -10.90 3.85
N LEU A 66 -2.47 -10.38 3.20
CA LEU A 66 -1.47 -11.20 2.50
C LEU A 66 -0.82 -12.21 3.45
N ARG A 67 -0.48 -11.77 4.68
CA ARG A 67 0.06 -12.66 5.71
C ARG A 67 -0.91 -13.80 6.04
N LYS A 68 -2.18 -13.46 6.29
CA LYS A 68 -3.22 -14.44 6.63
C LYS A 68 -3.49 -15.42 5.49
N MET A 69 -3.38 -14.98 4.24
CA MET A 69 -3.49 -15.86 3.07
C MET A 69 -2.34 -16.87 3.02
N TRP A 70 -1.09 -16.42 3.20
CA TRP A 70 0.06 -17.33 3.21
C TRP A 70 0.04 -18.29 4.39
N GLU A 71 -0.44 -17.86 5.57
CA GLU A 71 -0.66 -18.75 6.72
C GLU A 71 -1.72 -19.84 6.46
N ARG A 72 -2.67 -19.61 5.55
CA ARG A 72 -3.64 -20.64 5.12
C ARG A 72 -3.08 -21.59 4.06
N GLU A 73 -2.19 -21.11 3.21
CA GLU A 73 -1.60 -21.91 2.13
C GLU A 73 -0.43 -22.77 2.63
N ASP A 74 0.28 -22.31 3.67
CA ASP A 74 1.33 -23.07 4.35
C ASP A 74 0.76 -24.09 5.38
N ARG A 75 -0.56 -24.15 5.60
CA ARG A 75 -1.25 -25.08 6.53
C ARG A 75 -1.92 -26.23 5.78
#